data_AF-A0AAV3B386-F1
#
_entry.id   AF-A0AAV3B386-F1
#
_cell.length_a   1.000
_cell.length_b   1.000
_cell.length_c   1.000
_cell.angle_alpha   90.00
_cell.angle_beta   90.00
_cell.angle_gamma   90.00
#
_symmetry.space_group_name_H-M   'P 1'
#
loop_
_entity.id
_entity.type
_entity.pdbx_description
1 polymer ?
#
loop_
_entity_poly.entity_id
_entity_poly.type
_entity_poly.pdbx_seq_one_letter_code
_entity_poly.pdbx_strand_id
1 'polypeptide(L)' 'MSKKHYCRLHDLNIATFYYWLKHHQDDTTVAIPPAFIPARRVIPDNNGTEAVTLNLPNGCSVSCLPAQLRAVMQALSLC' A
#
# COMPACT_ATOMS: atom_id res chain seq x y z
N MET A 1 10.94 21.12 14.35
CA MET A 1 11.01 22.28 13.43
C MET A 1 10.04 23.36 13.89
N SER A 2 10.47 24.62 14.08
CA SER A 2 9.58 25.71 14.51
C SER A 2 8.94 26.43 13.32
N LYS A 3 7.74 27.01 13.50
CA LYS A 3 7.04 27.78 12.45
C LYS A 3 7.90 28.90 11.86
N LYS A 4 8.67 29.59 12.71
CA LYS A 4 9.66 30.61 12.30
C LYS A 4 10.80 30.04 11.44
N HIS A 5 11.21 28.81 11.72
CA HIS A 5 12.25 28.14 10.93
C HIS A 5 11.71 27.73 9.55
N TYR A 6 10.51 27.16 9.51
CA TYR A 6 9.82 26.83 8.26
C TYR A 6 9.63 28.06 7.35
N CYS A 7 9.16 29.18 7.92
CA CYS A 7 8.99 30.43 7.17
C CYS A 7 10.32 30.93 6.60
N ARG A 8 11.43 30.86 7.35
CA ARG A 8 12.76 31.23 6.84
C ARG A 8 13.26 30.31 5.74
N LEU A 9 12.99 29.01 5.84
CA LEU A 9 13.43 28.04 4.84
C LEU A 9 12.74 28.24 3.48
N HIS A 10 11.48 28.66 3.50
CA HIS A 10 10.64 28.80 2.31
C HIS A 10 10.42 30.26 1.87
N ASP A 11 11.25 31.19 2.38
CA ASP A 11 11.16 32.64 2.09
C ASP A 11 9.74 33.20 2.26
N LEU A 12 9.09 32.76 3.34
CA LEU A 12 7.67 32.99 3.57
C LEU A 12 7.49 34.03 4.68
N ASN A 13 6.67 35.05 4.41
CA ASN A 13 6.35 36.05 5.43
C ASN A 13 5.54 35.40 6.58
N ILE A 14 6.05 35.56 7.80
CA ILE A 14 5.43 34.99 9.00
C ILE A 14 4.00 35.50 9.25
N ALA A 15 3.71 36.76 8.91
CA ALA A 15 2.36 37.32 9.04
C ALA A 15 1.38 36.64 8.08
N THR A 16 1.81 36.43 6.83
CA THR A 16 1.07 35.69 5.81
C THR A 16 0.85 34.24 6.22
N PHE A 17 1.87 33.59 6.81
CA PHE A 17 1.74 32.23 7.34
C PHE A 17 0.67 32.13 8.44
N TYR A 18 0.66 33.06 9.40
CA TYR A 18 -0.36 33.08 10.45
C TYR A 18 -1.75 33.45 9.92
N TYR A 19 -1.84 34.32 8.91
CA TYR A 19 -3.08 34.63 8.21
C TYR A 19 -3.67 33.36 7.59
N TRP A 20 -2.89 32.63 6.78
CA TRP A 20 -3.34 31.36 6.21
C TRP A 20 -3.71 30.35 7.28
N LEU A 21 -2.90 30.18 8.33
CA LEU A 21 -3.19 29.26 9.41
C LEU A 21 -4.54 29.55 10.09
N LYS A 22 -4.89 30.83 10.25
CA LYS A 22 -6.17 31.26 10.83
C LYS A 22 -7.35 30.97 9.89
N HIS A 23 -7.17 31.16 8.59
CA HIS A 23 -8.22 31.01 7.58
C HIS A 23 -8.33 29.61 6.98
N HIS A 24 -7.38 28.70 7.27
CA HIS A 24 -7.38 27.32 6.77
C HIS A 24 -8.48 26.45 7.40
N GLN A 25 -9.11 26.86 8.51
CA GLN A 25 -10.22 26.09 9.11
C GLN A 25 -11.51 26.25 8.31
N ASP A 26 -11.75 27.40 7.67
CA ASP A 26 -12.97 27.66 6.89
C ASP A 26 -13.02 26.84 5.59
N ASP A 27 -11.86 26.45 5.06
CA ASP A 27 -11.71 25.67 3.81
C ASP A 27 -11.95 24.16 3.99
N THR A 28 -12.09 23.67 5.24
CA THR A 28 -12.31 22.25 5.53
C THR A 28 -13.71 21.74 5.13
N THR A 29 -14.59 22.64 4.68
CA THR A 29 -15.91 22.31 4.12
C THR A 29 -15.85 21.90 2.64
N VAL A 30 -14.70 22.06 1.98
CA VAL A 30 -14.48 21.50 0.64
C VAL A 30 -14.19 20.02 0.79
N ALA A 31 -15.16 19.18 0.44
CA ALA A 31 -14.97 17.74 0.36
C ALA A 31 -13.82 17.44 -0.62
N ILE A 32 -12.64 17.13 -0.07
CA ILE A 32 -11.48 16.72 -0.85
C ILE A 32 -11.87 15.39 -1.53
N PRO A 33 -11.89 15.30 -2.86
CA PRO A 33 -12.11 14.04 -3.54
C PRO A 33 -11.08 13.02 -3.04
N PRO A 34 -11.46 11.77 -2.80
CA PRO A 34 -10.51 10.74 -2.38
C PRO A 34 -9.34 10.71 -3.37
N ALA A 35 -8.12 10.75 -2.85
CA ALA A 35 -6.92 10.73 -3.67
C ALA A 35 -6.94 9.50 -4.58
N PHE A 36 -6.80 9.71 -5.89
CA PHE A 36 -6.66 8.61 -6.83
C PHE A 36 -5.35 7.89 -6.55
N ILE A 37 -5.42 6.64 -6.08
CA ILE A 37 -4.25 5.78 -5.87
C ILE A 37 -4.07 4.95 -7.15
N PRO A 38 -3.03 5.19 -7.97
CA PRO A 38 -2.79 4.40 -9.17
C PRO A 38 -2.42 2.97 -8.77
N ALA A 39 -3.35 2.03 -8.95
CA ALA A 39 -3.07 0.61 -8.79
C ALA A 39 -2.37 0.09 -10.05
N ARG A 40 -1.05 -0.08 -10.00
CA ARG A 40 -0.34 -0.79 -11.06
C ARG A 40 -0.59 -2.29 -10.88
N ARG A 41 -1.33 -2.89 -11.80
CA ARG A 41 -1.40 -4.36 -11.91
C ARG A 41 0.00 -4.85 -12.27
N VAL A 42 0.71 -5.42 -11.31
CA VAL A 42 1.89 -6.23 -11.59
C VAL A 42 1.34 -7.50 -12.22
N ILE A 43 1.37 -7.56 -13.56
CA ILE A 43 1.20 -8.82 -14.26
C ILE A 43 2.40 -9.66 -13.79
N PRO A 44 2.19 -10.79 -13.08
CA PRO A 44 3.30 -11.63 -12.70
C PRO A 44 4.02 -12.02 -13.98
N ASP A 45 5.34 -11.83 -14.01
CA ASP A 45 6.15 -12.21 -15.15
C ASP A 45 5.80 -13.64 -15.54
N ASN A 46 5.49 -13.85 -16.82
CA ASN A 46 5.09 -15.13 -17.41
C ASN A 46 6.31 -16.06 -17.55
N ASN A 47 7.11 -16.14 -16.48
CA ASN A 47 8.32 -16.93 -16.39
C ASN A 47 7.87 -18.30 -15.91
N GLY A 48 7.38 -19.09 -16.86
CA GLY A 48 6.69 -20.36 -16.68
C GLY A 48 7.32 -21.28 -15.65
N THR A 49 6.86 -21.16 -14.42
CA THR A 49 6.68 -22.29 -13.52
C THR A 49 5.25 -22.18 -13.05
N GLU A 50 4.36 -22.96 -13.67
CA GLU A 50 2.95 -23.10 -13.31
C GLU A 50 2.83 -23.75 -11.92
N ALA A 51 3.36 -23.09 -10.90
CA ALA A 51 3.26 -23.54 -9.53
C ALA A 51 1.80 -23.46 -9.09
N VAL A 52 1.31 -24.54 -8.51
CA VAL A 52 0.00 -24.64 -7.89
C VAL A 52 0.15 -24.25 -6.43
N THR A 53 -0.70 -23.33 -5.97
CA THR A 53 -0.76 -22.93 -4.56
C THR A 53 -1.91 -23.63 -3.85
N LEU A 54 -1.58 -24.37 -2.78
CA LEU A 54 -2.52 -25.03 -1.89
C LEU A 54 -2.73 -24.16 -0.64
N ASN A 55 -3.96 -23.74 -0.37
CA ASN A 55 -4.31 -22.97 0.82
C ASN A 55 -4.84 -23.90 1.92
N LEU A 56 -4.20 -23.87 3.08
CA LEU A 56 -4.52 -24.71 4.22
C LEU A 56 -5.36 -23.96 5.25
N PRO A 57 -6.20 -24.67 6.03
CA PRO A 57 -6.82 -24.07 7.21
C PRO A 57 -5.71 -23.51 8.11
N ASN A 58 -5.94 -22.33 8.70
CA ASN A 58 -4.98 -21.48 9.44
C ASN A 58 -4.19 -20.45 8.60
N GLY A 59 -4.49 -20.30 7.31
CA GLY A 59 -3.89 -19.22 6.49
C GLY A 59 -2.46 -19.52 6.03
N CYS A 60 -2.04 -20.78 6.07
CA CYS A 60 -0.79 -21.23 5.48
C CYS A 60 -1.01 -21.57 4.00
N SER A 61 -0.06 -21.20 3.14
CA SER A 61 -0.11 -21.49 1.70
C SER A 61 1.16 -22.20 1.26
N VAL A 62 1.02 -23.30 0.52
CA VAL A 62 2.14 -24.08 -0.02
C VAL A 62 2.12 -23.97 -1.53
N SER A 63 3.22 -23.52 -2.14
CA SER A 63 3.36 -23.46 -3.60
C SER A 63 4.28 -24.57 -4.09
N CYS A 64 3.82 -25.38 -5.04
CA CYS A 64 4.56 -26.52 -5.57
C CYS A 64 4.25 -26.74 -7.05
N LEU A 65 5.10 -27.50 -7.75
CA LEU A 65 4.81 -27.88 -9.13
C LEU A 65 3.69 -28.93 -9.17
N PRO A 66 2.88 -29.00 -10.26
CA PRO A 66 1.81 -29.99 -10.40
C PRO A 66 2.31 -31.43 -10.20
N ALA A 67 3.53 -31.74 -10.67
CA ALA A 67 4.17 -33.05 -10.49
C ALA A 67 4.47 -33.40 -9.01
N GLN A 68 4.64 -32.39 -8.15
CA GLN A 68 4.94 -32.56 -6.72
C GLN A 68 3.67 -32.56 -5.85
N LEU A 69 2.53 -32.16 -6.42
CA LEU A 69 1.27 -31.99 -5.68
C LEU A 69 0.88 -33.25 -4.91
N ARG A 70 1.02 -34.44 -5.51
CA ARG A 70 0.69 -35.71 -4.85
C ARG A 70 1.56 -35.96 -3.61
N ALA A 71 2.86 -35.75 -3.72
CA ALA A 71 3.78 -35.91 -2.59
C ALA A 71 3.51 -34.88 -1.49
N VAL A 72 3.18 -33.64 -1.88
CA VAL A 72 2.81 -32.57 -0.94
C VAL A 72 1.51 -32.93 -0.21
N MET A 73 0.49 -33.42 -0.90
CA MET A 73 -0.77 -33.84 -0.28
C MET A 73 -0.57 -35.01 0.69
N GLN A 74 0.31 -35.97 0.35
CA GLN A 74 0.69 -37.07 1.24
C GLN A 74 1.43 -36.58 2.50
N ALA A 75 2.42 -35.69 2.33
CA ALA A 75 3.16 -35.10 3.45
C ALA A 75 2.26 -34.31 4.41
N LEU A 76 1.20 -33.69 3.86
CA LEU A 76 0.19 -32.94 4.61
C LEU A 76 -0.94 -33.83 5.15
N SER A 77 -0.92 -35.14 4.89
CA SER A 77 -1.97 -36.09 5.29
C SER A 77 -3.37 -35.68 4.79
N LEU A 78 -3.44 -35.05 3.61
CA LEU A 78 -4.69 -34.62 2.97
C LEU A 78 -5.30 -35.71 2.07
N CYS A 79 -4.55 -36.79 1.82
CA CYS A 79 -4.91 -37.98 1.05
C CYS A 79 -4.15 -39.19 1.59
#